data_AF-A0A251V628-F1
#
_entry.id   AF-A0A251V628-F1
#
_cell.length_a   1.000
_cell.length_b   1.000
_cell.length_c   1.000
_cell.angle_alpha   90.00
_cell.angle_beta   90.00
_cell.angle_gamma   90.00
#
_symmetry.space_group_name_H-M   'P 1'
#
loop_
_entity.id
_entity.type
_entity.pdbx_description
1 polymer ?
#
loop_
_entity_poly.entity_id
_entity_poly.type
_entity_poly.pdbx_seq_one_letter_code
_entity_poly.pdbx_strand_id
1 'polypeptide(L)'
;MDLKWEFTSLMHHEMTHVFQWNGEVKTPAPLVEGIADYTVLKANYFPLGFTKPGSWDRWDEGYVHTALFLQYCDELVLDFVAKLNKMMRKTYDVSFFQNLTGKPVEELWKDYKAKYVNKAFEGIQG
;
A
#
# COMPACT_ATOMS: atom_id res chain seq x y z
N MET A 1 -8.16 -19.61 -8.68
CA MET A 1 -9.21 -18.59 -8.46
C MET A 1 -10.25 -18.75 -9.56
N ASP A 2 -11.44 -18.18 -9.41
CA ASP A 2 -12.48 -18.18 -10.47
C ASP A 2 -12.27 -16.97 -11.40
N LEU A 3 -12.55 -17.10 -12.69
CA LEU A 3 -12.35 -16.03 -13.69
C LEU A 3 -13.11 -14.76 -13.33
N LYS A 4 -14.32 -14.90 -12.78
CA LYS A 4 -15.12 -13.76 -12.30
C LYS A 4 -14.38 -12.99 -11.20
N TRP A 5 -13.72 -13.70 -10.30
CA TRP A 5 -12.96 -13.10 -9.22
C TRP A 5 -11.75 -12.34 -9.77
N GLU A 6 -10.99 -12.94 -10.68
CA GLU A 6 -9.80 -12.33 -11.31
C GLU A 6 -10.18 -11.07 -12.10
N PHE A 7 -11.24 -11.15 -12.90
CA PHE A 7 -11.78 -9.99 -13.61
C PHE A 7 -12.21 -8.89 -12.64
N THR A 8 -12.90 -9.23 -11.56
CA THR A 8 -13.35 -8.23 -10.58
C THR A 8 -12.16 -7.58 -9.86
N SER A 9 -11.14 -8.36 -9.51
CA SER A 9 -9.89 -7.87 -8.92
C SER A 9 -9.20 -6.86 -9.85
N LEU A 10 -9.00 -7.24 -11.12
CA LEU A 10 -8.42 -6.36 -12.14
C LEU A 10 -9.24 -5.09 -12.34
N MET A 11 -10.57 -5.19 -12.38
CA MET A 11 -11.42 -4.00 -12.54
C MET A 11 -11.30 -3.02 -11.37
N HIS A 12 -11.06 -3.48 -10.14
CA HIS A 12 -10.80 -2.57 -9.01
C HIS A 12 -9.46 -1.87 -9.16
N HIS A 13 -8.42 -2.60 -9.57
CA HIS A 13 -7.09 -2.04 -9.84
C HIS A 13 -7.16 -0.94 -10.90
N GLU A 14 -7.69 -1.26 -12.08
CA GLU A 14 -7.75 -0.34 -13.22
C GLU A 14 -8.68 0.86 -12.98
N MET A 15 -9.82 0.65 -12.30
CA MET A 15 -10.72 1.74 -11.95
C MET A 15 -10.07 2.73 -10.99
N THR A 16 -9.16 2.28 -10.13
CA THR A 16 -8.43 3.17 -9.24
C THR A 16 -7.58 4.18 -10.00
N HIS A 17 -6.94 3.78 -11.10
CA HIS A 17 -6.18 4.71 -11.93
C HIS A 17 -7.03 5.83 -12.55
N VAL A 18 -8.34 5.60 -12.75
CA VAL A 18 -9.27 6.65 -13.23
C VAL A 18 -9.47 7.76 -12.19
N PHE A 19 -9.47 7.41 -10.90
CA PHE A 19 -9.73 8.35 -9.79
C PHE A 19 -8.46 8.86 -9.10
N GLN A 20 -7.34 8.17 -9.30
CA GLN A 20 -6.06 8.45 -8.70
C GLN A 20 -5.35 9.62 -9.40
N TRP A 21 -4.72 10.47 -8.60
CA TRP A 21 -3.74 11.42 -9.10
C TRP A 21 -2.34 10.81 -9.12
N ASN A 22 -1.58 11.05 -10.18
CA ASN A 22 -0.21 10.57 -10.37
C ASN A 22 0.86 11.67 -10.24
N GLY A 23 0.52 12.80 -9.60
CA GLY A 23 1.47 13.88 -9.39
C GLY A 23 1.88 14.62 -10.66
N GLU A 24 1.08 14.57 -11.73
CA GLU A 24 1.51 14.95 -13.10
C GLU A 24 2.74 14.14 -13.52
N VAL A 25 2.64 12.81 -13.38
CA VAL A 25 3.70 11.85 -13.71
C VAL A 25 4.96 11.96 -12.81
N LYS A 26 4.86 12.70 -11.69
CA LYS A 26 5.95 12.81 -10.71
C LYS A 26 5.90 11.75 -9.61
N THR A 27 4.76 11.07 -9.45
CA THR A 27 4.64 9.95 -8.51
C THR A 27 5.38 8.73 -9.04
N PRO A 28 6.23 8.06 -8.23
CA PRO A 28 6.88 6.81 -8.62
C PRO A 28 5.86 5.74 -9.00
N ALA A 29 6.11 5.01 -10.09
CA ALA A 29 5.23 3.96 -10.57
C ALA A 29 4.86 2.91 -9.49
N PRO A 30 5.79 2.41 -8.64
CA PRO A 30 5.41 1.45 -7.60
C PRO A 30 4.39 1.98 -6.59
N LEU A 31 4.41 3.28 -6.28
CA LEU A 31 3.40 3.91 -5.44
C LEU A 31 2.07 4.09 -6.18
N VAL A 32 2.10 4.41 -7.47
CA VAL A 32 0.88 4.53 -8.27
C VAL A 32 0.13 3.20 -8.29
N GLU A 33 0.84 2.14 -8.64
CA GLU A 33 0.34 0.76 -8.74
C GLU A 33 0.02 0.17 -7.37
N GLY A 34 0.81 0.48 -6.35
CA GLY A 34 0.55 0.07 -4.97
C GLY A 34 -0.74 0.66 -4.40
N ILE A 35 -1.13 1.87 -4.80
CA ILE A 35 -2.44 2.45 -4.44
C ILE A 35 -3.57 1.68 -5.13
N ALA A 36 -3.40 1.31 -6.41
CA ALA A 36 -4.36 0.47 -7.11
C ALA A 36 -4.53 -0.89 -6.41
N ASP A 37 -3.44 -1.59 -6.10
CA ASP A 37 -3.47 -2.85 -5.34
C ASP A 37 -4.02 -2.69 -3.91
N TYR A 38 -3.81 -1.54 -3.25
CA TYR A 38 -4.43 -1.25 -1.95
C TYR A 38 -5.96 -1.21 -2.05
N THR A 39 -6.53 -0.67 -3.13
CA THR A 39 -8.00 -0.68 -3.30
C THR A 39 -8.54 -2.09 -3.52
N VAL A 40 -7.82 -2.93 -4.26
CA VAL A 40 -8.12 -4.36 -4.43
C VAL A 40 -8.14 -5.08 -3.09
N LEU A 41 -7.14 -4.78 -2.23
CA LEU A 41 -7.04 -5.27 -0.85
C LEU A 41 -8.22 -4.84 0.01
N LYS A 42 -8.59 -3.55 0.00
CA LYS A 42 -9.73 -3.04 0.78
C LYS A 42 -11.07 -3.56 0.27
N ALA A 43 -11.17 -3.90 -1.01
CA ALA A 43 -12.37 -4.49 -1.61
C ALA A 43 -12.49 -6.01 -1.37
N ASN A 44 -11.52 -6.64 -0.68
CA ASN A 44 -11.45 -8.10 -0.47
C ASN A 44 -11.34 -8.92 -1.77
N TYR A 45 -10.74 -8.35 -2.82
CA TYR A 45 -10.42 -9.03 -4.08
C TYR A 45 -8.92 -9.25 -4.25
N PHE A 46 -8.20 -9.40 -3.14
CA PHE A 46 -6.76 -9.59 -3.11
C PHE A 46 -6.39 -11.07 -2.92
N PRO A 47 -5.43 -11.63 -3.67
CA PRO A 47 -5.10 -13.05 -3.57
C PRO A 47 -4.39 -13.35 -2.24
N LEU A 48 -5.10 -13.99 -1.31
CA LEU A 48 -4.57 -14.35 0.00
C LEU A 48 -3.49 -15.45 -0.13
N GLY A 49 -2.37 -15.28 0.57
CA GLY A 49 -1.38 -16.35 0.80
C GLY A 49 -0.06 -16.28 0.03
N PHE A 50 0.12 -15.34 -0.91
CA PHE A 50 1.34 -15.27 -1.73
C PHE A 50 2.41 -14.30 -1.20
N THR A 51 2.08 -13.48 -0.21
CA THR A 51 3.00 -12.43 0.29
C THR A 51 3.05 -12.37 1.81
N LYS A 52 4.27 -12.24 2.34
CA LYS A 52 4.55 -12.11 3.78
C LYS A 52 4.78 -10.63 4.10
N PRO A 53 3.84 -9.93 4.76
CA PRO A 53 4.03 -8.52 5.10
C PRO A 53 5.39 -8.24 5.75
N GLY A 54 6.10 -7.21 5.28
CA GLY A 54 7.38 -6.79 5.84
C GLY A 54 8.61 -7.59 5.40
N SER A 55 8.52 -8.53 4.46
CA SER A 55 9.67 -9.36 4.05
C SER A 55 10.62 -8.73 3.01
N TRP A 56 10.34 -7.52 2.52
CA TRP A 56 11.14 -6.86 1.48
C TRP A 56 12.11 -5.83 2.05
N ASP A 57 13.03 -5.35 1.21
CA ASP A 57 14.05 -4.39 1.64
C ASP A 57 13.51 -2.97 1.64
N ARG A 58 12.65 -2.62 0.67
CA ARG A 58 12.05 -1.28 0.57
C ARG A 58 10.52 -1.29 0.54
N TRP A 59 9.94 -0.18 0.97
CA TRP A 59 8.48 0.00 1.02
C TRP A 59 7.84 0.11 -0.37
N ASP A 60 8.60 0.55 -1.37
CA ASP A 60 8.19 0.75 -2.77
C ASP A 60 8.65 -0.37 -3.71
N GLU A 61 9.05 -1.52 -3.15
CA GLU A 61 9.55 -2.67 -3.91
C GLU A 61 8.40 -3.59 -4.34
N GLY A 62 7.71 -3.20 -5.41
CA GLY A 62 6.60 -3.96 -6.00
C GLY A 62 5.22 -3.59 -5.46
N TYR A 63 4.19 -3.89 -6.24
CA TYR A 63 2.87 -3.26 -6.09
C TYR A 63 2.13 -3.79 -4.86
N VAL A 64 2.09 -5.11 -4.71
CA VAL A 64 1.51 -5.78 -3.54
C VAL A 64 2.18 -5.35 -2.22
N HIS A 65 3.50 -5.22 -2.19
CA HIS A 65 4.22 -4.85 -0.97
C HIS A 65 3.93 -3.42 -0.57
N THR A 66 3.91 -2.55 -1.57
CA THR A 66 3.49 -1.16 -1.40
C THR A 66 2.05 -1.09 -0.90
N ALA A 67 1.12 -1.88 -1.45
CA ALA A 67 -0.28 -1.94 -1.00
C ALA A 67 -0.43 -2.37 0.46
N LEU A 68 0.30 -3.41 0.88
CA LEU A 68 0.31 -3.88 2.28
C LEU A 68 0.92 -2.84 3.23
N PHE A 69 1.97 -2.15 2.79
CA PHE A 69 2.53 -1.03 3.56
C PHE A 69 1.55 0.14 3.68
N LEU A 70 0.85 0.49 2.60
CA LEU A 70 -0.19 1.51 2.61
C LEU A 70 -1.37 1.13 3.52
N GLN A 71 -1.72 -0.15 3.61
CA GLN A 71 -2.68 -0.64 4.61
C GLN A 71 -2.19 -0.37 6.02
N TYR A 72 -0.93 -0.63 6.32
CA TYR A 72 -0.36 -0.27 7.62
C TYR A 72 -0.40 1.25 7.88
N CYS A 73 -0.08 2.10 6.90
CA CYS A 73 -0.19 3.54 7.06
C CYS A 73 -1.64 4.00 7.34
N ASP A 74 -2.63 3.36 6.71
CA ASP A 74 -4.06 3.60 6.92
C ASP A 74 -4.55 3.17 8.32
N GLU A 75 -3.90 2.17 8.93
CA GLU A 75 -4.14 1.79 10.33
C GLU A 75 -3.59 2.84 11.33
N LEU A 76 -2.53 3.58 10.96
CA LEU A 76 -1.96 4.64 11.78
C LEU A 76 -2.74 5.96 11.64
N VAL A 77 -3.15 6.28 10.41
CA VAL A 77 -3.86 7.51 10.07
C VAL A 77 -5.07 7.13 9.24
N LEU A 78 -6.25 7.29 9.83
CA LEU A 78 -7.52 7.01 9.13
C LEU A 78 -7.57 7.73 7.78
N ASP A 79 -7.95 7.01 6.74
CA ASP A 79 -8.04 7.46 5.35
C ASP A 79 -6.70 7.95 4.77
N PHE A 80 -5.58 7.36 5.20
CA PHE A 80 -4.23 7.76 4.77
C PHE A 80 -4.11 7.81 3.25
N VAL A 81 -4.53 6.75 2.55
CA VAL A 81 -4.38 6.63 1.10
C VAL A 81 -5.21 7.69 0.36
N ALA A 82 -6.42 7.98 0.83
CA ALA A 82 -7.26 9.03 0.25
C ALA A 82 -6.64 10.42 0.45
N LYS A 83 -6.07 10.69 1.63
CA LYS A 83 -5.35 11.94 1.93
C LYS A 83 -4.09 12.08 1.08
N LEU A 84 -3.31 11.01 0.94
CA LEU A 84 -2.14 10.97 0.06
C LEU A 84 -2.53 11.25 -1.40
N ASN A 85 -3.56 10.57 -1.91
CA ASN A 85 -4.08 10.81 -3.26
C ASN A 85 -4.45 12.28 -3.48
N LYS A 86 -5.12 12.92 -2.51
CA LYS A 86 -5.46 14.35 -2.59
C LYS A 86 -4.22 15.24 -2.69
N MET A 87 -3.15 14.94 -1.93
CA MET A 87 -1.89 15.68 -2.00
C MET A 87 -1.17 15.47 -3.34
N MET A 88 -1.35 14.31 -3.97
CA MET A 88 -0.74 13.96 -5.26
C MET A 88 -1.39 14.63 -6.48
N ARG A 89 -2.35 15.55 -6.31
CA ARG A 89 -3.09 16.16 -7.42
C ARG A 89 -2.21 16.77 -8.52
N LYS A 90 -1.06 17.34 -8.14
CA LYS A 90 -0.18 18.12 -9.03
C LYS A 90 1.30 17.82 -8.92
N THR A 91 1.70 17.12 -7.87
CA THR A 91 3.10 16.77 -7.61
C THR A 91 3.15 15.57 -6.70
N TYR A 92 4.35 15.02 -6.51
CA TYR A 92 4.63 14.06 -5.47
C TYR A 92 5.91 14.47 -4.76
N ASP A 93 5.93 14.30 -3.45
CA ASP A 93 7.12 14.37 -2.62
C ASP A 93 7.00 13.31 -1.52
N VAL A 94 8.10 12.60 -1.24
CA VAL A 94 8.12 11.54 -0.24
C VAL A 94 7.81 12.05 1.17
N SER A 95 8.03 13.34 1.45
CA SER A 95 7.65 13.99 2.70
C SER A 95 6.14 13.99 2.95
N PHE A 96 5.29 13.68 1.97
CA PHE A 96 3.85 13.55 2.18
C PHE A 96 3.51 12.48 3.23
N PHE A 97 4.32 11.41 3.31
CA PHE A 97 4.20 10.41 4.38
C PHE A 97 4.42 11.04 5.75
N GLN A 98 5.47 11.85 5.91
CA GLN A 98 5.75 12.57 7.15
C GLN A 98 4.69 13.62 7.47
N ASN A 99 4.21 14.36 6.48
CA ASN A 99 3.18 15.37 6.67
C ASN A 99 1.86 14.76 7.18
N LEU A 100 1.55 13.52 6.78
CA LEU A 100 0.33 12.82 7.17
C LEU A 100 0.48 12.03 8.47
N THR A 101 1.63 11.42 8.72
CA THR A 101 1.85 10.48 9.85
C THR A 101 2.69 11.06 10.99
N GLY A 102 3.40 12.16 10.75
CA GLY A 102 4.44 12.67 11.64
C GLY A 102 5.80 11.97 11.51
N LYS A 103 5.93 10.91 10.70
CA LYS A 103 7.14 10.11 10.55
C LYS A 103 7.64 10.02 9.10
N PRO A 104 8.95 10.12 8.85
CA PRO A 104 9.52 9.83 7.52
C PRO A 104 9.18 8.40 7.07
N VAL A 105 9.07 8.19 5.75
CA VAL A 105 8.69 6.88 5.18
C VAL A 105 9.63 5.75 5.60
N GLU A 106 10.91 6.04 5.77
CA GLU A 106 11.91 5.05 6.21
C GLU A 106 11.69 4.58 7.65
N GLU A 107 11.21 5.47 8.54
CA GLU A 107 10.85 5.08 9.90
C GLU A 107 9.55 4.27 9.91
N LEU A 108 8.54 4.69 9.14
CA LEU A 108 7.31 3.93 8.95
C LEU A 108 7.58 2.52 8.44
N TRP A 109 8.50 2.38 7.47
CA TRP A 109 8.88 1.09 6.92
C TRP A 109 9.57 0.20 7.95
N LYS A 110 10.48 0.76 8.75
CA LYS A 110 11.12 0.04 9.85
C LYS A 110 10.10 -0.45 10.88
N ASP A 111 9.15 0.40 11.27
CA ASP A 111 8.08 0.06 12.23
C ASP A 111 7.16 -1.02 11.66
N TYR A 112 6.80 -0.93 10.37
CA TYR A 112 6.05 -1.95 9.66
C TYR A 112 6.78 -3.30 9.68
N LYS A 113 8.06 -3.35 9.32
CA LYS A 113 8.85 -4.60 9.39
C LYS A 113 8.87 -5.18 10.80
N ALA A 114 9.10 -4.34 11.83
CA ALA A 114 9.09 -4.79 13.22
C ALA A 114 7.73 -5.39 13.64
N LYS A 115 6.61 -4.79 13.22
CA LYS A 115 5.25 -5.29 13.49
C LYS A 115 5.04 -6.72 12.96
N TYR A 116 5.54 -7.03 11.78
CA TYR A 116 5.30 -8.34 11.15
C TYR A 116 6.39 -9.38 11.42
N VAL A 117 7.61 -8.94 11.75
CA VAL A 117 8.64 -9.82 12.34
C VAL A 117 8.11 -10.41 13.66
N ASN A 118 7.52 -9.59 14.54
CA ASN A 118 7.00 -10.05 15.83
C ASN A 118 5.81 -11.02 15.71
N LYS A 119 4.93 -10.83 14.71
CA LYS A 119 3.83 -11.77 14.44
C LYS A 119 4.30 -13.15 13.96
N ALA A 120 5.43 -13.21 13.26
CA ALA A 120 6.01 -14.50 12.86
C ALA A 120 6.54 -15.30 14.07
N PHE A 121 6.97 -14.62 15.14
CA PHE A 121 7.42 -15.27 16.38
C PHE A 121 6.26 -15.79 17.25
N GLU A 122 5.13 -15.08 17.30
CA GLU A 122 3.94 -15.52 18.05
C GLU A 122 3.29 -16.79 17.47
N GLY A 123 3.39 -17.01 16.14
CA GLY A 123 2.87 -18.20 15.47
C GLY A 123 3.68 -19.50 15.66
N ILE A 124 4.82 -19.45 16.37
CA ILE A 124 5.71 -20.61 16.61
C ILE A 124 5.56 -21.16 18.03
N GLN A 125 4.80 -20.48 18.90
CA GLN A 125 4.55 -20.92 20.29
C GLN A 125 3.23 -21.68 20.48
N GLY A 126 2.61 -22.16 19.40
CA GLY A 126 1.36 -22.95 19.40
C GLY A 126 1.59 -24.43 19.18
#